data_AF-A0A9D7RBD3-F1
#
_entry.id   AF-A0A9D7RBD3-F1
#
_cell.length_a   1.000
_cell.length_b   1.000
_cell.length_c   1.000
_cell.angle_alpha   90.00
_cell.angle_beta   90.00
_cell.angle_gamma   90.00
#
_symmetry.space_group_name_H-M   'P 1'
#
loop_
_entity.id
_entity.type
_entity.pdbx_description
1 polymer ?
#
loop_
_entity_poly.entity_id
_entity_poly.type
_entity_poly.pdbx_seq_one_letter_code
_entity_poly.pdbx_strand_id
1 'polypeptide(L)'
;MGHSGLGLLKQGKSPRRSKQPVANPDPLVAVLATYRQRHTSAFSDAWIGLEPTFSSAKVLRLWQKRTAKPGGEDRFFEDPGLLKTQRRVAESIAKRFRALRKARDAAGFFATVEVENDVDQWGVPRQEIRFRWPERDLPRFDVRFGLDPETFEYSVKPVPVTWLYDERFVRFLEEVLWQVPQERGLMSSMAHGGGQFSFSAKTYLCGSLLADDIAHRLDHPELSTWILDYPNADDRAFRATKRRAAAFTRVLDEYWRGAYHPRAIGTPTVESAYLDRGFEPATQPPPGLVDAQLGPRGDASEVFQTNFAFGRAVRLRAQSMEPGYWQSSHPDEDGYRPDQIMRYGEGNLNRLQIAGEWHVKSGKLLDEEDIREFDAPLDPTMLYEEASWEHRAQMSKTSARDIVEAALLELHHAQWLAANPHVVVRSTLAQDQLLADAVPTLERRAPDVLAKLRRAARKENLACSRGRIKSDYIEPEKLFWAAWKHLPAVERATIAVEAISGFVERVENAATIDPRPRDGQDPMEWHRHRIHPQLWRALEAVPGALDGEAAVRREHAAWANRRKHYLARRPVWSPLGEAPPWKGRVSSR
;
A
#
# COMPACT_ATOMS: atom_id res chain seq x y z
N MET A 1 77.92 52.36 -6.93
CA MET A 1 76.53 52.62 -6.48
C MET A 1 75.85 51.27 -6.29
N GLY A 2 75.23 51.03 -5.13
CA GLY A 2 74.23 49.98 -4.92
C GLY A 2 74.71 48.59 -4.47
N HIS A 3 74.59 48.33 -3.16
CA HIS A 3 74.33 47.02 -2.50
C HIS A 3 73.14 46.29 -3.17
N SER A 4 72.78 45.01 -2.99
CA SER A 4 72.98 43.88 -2.05
C SER A 4 72.25 42.69 -2.75
N GLY A 5 72.60 41.41 -2.62
CA GLY A 5 72.32 40.56 -1.46
C GLY A 5 71.73 39.19 -1.89
N LEU A 6 72.38 38.13 -1.42
CA LEU A 6 71.97 36.72 -1.17
C LEU A 6 70.65 36.12 -1.73
N GLY A 7 70.74 34.84 -2.13
CA GLY A 7 69.68 33.86 -1.82
C GLY A 7 69.59 32.61 -2.69
N LEU A 8 70.27 31.52 -2.31
CA LEU A 8 70.02 30.15 -2.78
C LEU A 8 68.61 29.66 -2.37
N LEU A 9 67.83 29.04 -3.27
CA LEU A 9 66.77 28.11 -2.91
C LEU A 9 66.66 26.93 -3.90
N LYS A 10 66.71 25.73 -3.33
CA LYS A 10 66.73 24.40 -3.95
C LYS A 10 65.42 24.09 -4.69
N GLN A 11 65.51 23.50 -5.89
CA GLN A 11 64.39 22.88 -6.58
C GLN A 11 63.97 21.57 -5.89
N GLY A 12 62.86 21.63 -5.14
CA GLY A 12 62.16 20.45 -4.63
C GLY A 12 61.06 20.00 -5.61
N LYS A 13 61.11 18.72 -5.98
CA LYS A 13 60.12 18.02 -6.81
C LYS A 13 58.70 18.17 -6.23
N SER A 14 57.74 18.63 -7.05
CA SER A 14 56.32 18.56 -6.72
C SER A 14 55.73 17.27 -7.30
N PRO A 15 55.14 16.36 -6.48
CA PRO A 15 54.52 15.16 -7.01
C PRO A 15 53.22 15.55 -7.71
N ARG A 16 53.09 15.20 -9.00
CA ARG A 16 51.81 15.22 -9.71
C ARG A 16 50.83 14.30 -8.95
N ARG A 17 49.98 14.89 -8.12
CA ARG A 17 48.75 14.25 -7.64
C ARG A 17 47.91 13.94 -8.87
N SER A 18 47.86 12.67 -9.25
CA SER A 18 46.79 12.16 -10.08
C SER A 18 45.48 12.50 -9.37
N LYS A 19 44.66 13.34 -10.00
CA LYS A 19 43.25 13.47 -9.61
C LYS A 19 42.63 12.12 -9.90
N GLN A 20 42.52 11.28 -8.88
CA GLN A 20 41.57 10.16 -8.93
C GLN A 20 40.20 10.77 -9.27
N PRO A 21 39.44 10.18 -10.21
CA PRO A 21 38.06 10.60 -10.41
C PRO A 21 37.35 10.48 -9.07
N VAL A 22 36.68 11.57 -8.65
CA VAL A 22 35.80 11.55 -7.49
C VAL A 22 34.80 10.44 -7.77
N ALA A 23 34.86 9.36 -6.99
CA ALA A 23 33.91 8.26 -7.12
C ALA A 23 32.51 8.86 -7.01
N ASN A 24 31.63 8.52 -7.96
CA ASN A 24 30.22 8.87 -7.83
C ASN A 24 29.75 8.42 -6.44
N PRO A 25 29.06 9.27 -5.68
CA PRO A 25 28.59 8.91 -4.35
C PRO A 25 27.72 7.66 -4.43
N ASP A 26 27.85 6.76 -3.44
CA ASP A 26 27.06 5.53 -3.36
C ASP A 26 25.56 5.86 -3.52
N PRO A 27 24.84 5.25 -4.48
CA PRO A 27 23.43 5.52 -4.73
C PRO A 27 22.55 5.40 -3.48
N LEU A 28 22.89 4.50 -2.55
CA LEU A 28 22.16 4.35 -1.28
C LEU A 28 22.34 5.56 -0.36
N VAL A 29 23.48 6.24 -0.42
CA VAL A 29 23.78 7.42 0.41
C VAL A 29 23.34 8.71 -0.27
N ALA A 30 23.52 8.82 -1.59
CA ALA A 30 23.27 10.04 -2.34
C ALA A 30 21.83 10.57 -2.19
N VAL A 31 20.84 9.67 -2.20
CA VAL A 31 19.41 10.01 -2.12
C VAL A 31 18.99 10.51 -0.73
N LEU A 32 19.78 10.25 0.32
CA LEU A 32 19.43 10.59 1.71
C LEU A 32 19.28 12.09 1.95
N ALA A 33 19.90 12.92 1.10
CA ALA A 33 19.80 14.37 1.16
C ALA A 33 18.46 14.92 0.65
N THR A 34 17.74 14.18 -0.21
CA THR A 34 16.59 14.71 -0.97
C THR A 34 15.27 14.01 -0.66
N TYR A 35 15.27 12.71 -0.36
CA TYR A 35 14.04 11.91 -0.32
C TYR A 35 12.96 12.40 0.68
N ARG A 36 13.34 13.12 1.74
CA ARG A 36 12.39 13.70 2.72
C ARG A 36 11.99 15.14 2.42
N GLN A 37 12.58 15.78 1.43
CA GLN A 37 12.26 17.17 1.10
C GLN A 37 10.79 17.27 0.64
N ARG A 38 10.01 18.12 1.31
CA ARG A 38 8.55 18.24 1.12
C ARG A 38 8.20 18.93 -0.21
N HIS A 39 9.07 19.80 -0.71
CA HIS A 39 8.88 20.57 -1.94
C HIS A 39 9.21 19.79 -3.23
N THR A 40 9.87 18.64 -3.13
CA THR A 40 10.21 17.80 -4.30
C THR A 40 9.07 16.82 -4.57
N SER A 41 8.53 16.82 -5.79
CA SER A 41 7.49 15.88 -6.23
C SER A 41 8.00 14.78 -7.16
N ALA A 42 9.29 14.81 -7.53
CA ALA A 42 9.88 13.80 -8.40
C ALA A 42 9.89 12.42 -7.71
N PHE A 43 9.61 11.38 -8.50
CA PHE A 43 9.63 10.00 -8.00
C PHE A 43 11.01 9.52 -7.54
N SER A 44 12.10 10.11 -8.05
CA SER A 44 13.48 9.86 -7.58
C SER A 44 13.71 10.30 -6.14
N ASP A 45 12.93 11.28 -5.67
CA ASP A 45 12.95 11.79 -4.31
C ASP A 45 11.79 11.23 -3.47
N ALA A 46 11.10 10.21 -3.98
CA ALA A 46 10.02 9.56 -3.26
C ALA A 46 10.55 8.62 -2.18
N TRP A 47 9.69 8.34 -1.21
CA TRP A 47 9.90 7.28 -0.25
C TRP A 47 8.72 6.33 -0.18
N ILE A 48 9.01 5.12 0.29
CA ILE A 48 8.06 4.05 0.53
C ILE A 48 8.09 3.64 2.01
N GLY A 49 6.93 3.38 2.60
CA GLY A 49 6.80 2.61 3.84
C GLY A 49 6.57 1.14 3.50
N LEU A 50 7.24 0.22 4.18
CA LEU A 50 7.06 -1.22 4.03
C LEU A 50 6.55 -1.81 5.35
N GLU A 51 5.44 -2.54 5.29
CA GLU A 51 4.78 -3.13 6.45
C GLU A 51 4.53 -4.65 6.29
N PRO A 52 5.58 -5.48 6.22
CA PRO A 52 5.43 -6.93 6.19
C PRO A 52 5.00 -7.53 7.53
N THR A 53 4.04 -8.45 7.46
CA THR A 53 3.58 -9.21 8.62
C THR A 53 3.97 -10.69 8.57
N PHE A 54 4.12 -11.28 9.76
CA PHE A 54 4.46 -12.67 9.97
C PHE A 54 3.63 -13.26 11.11
N SER A 55 3.14 -14.48 10.94
CA SER A 55 2.38 -15.19 11.97
C SER A 55 2.77 -16.66 12.05
N SER A 56 2.14 -17.38 12.98
CA SER A 56 2.25 -18.84 13.10
C SER A 56 0.96 -19.40 13.68
N ALA A 57 0.72 -20.70 13.49
CA ALA A 57 -0.44 -21.37 14.07
C ALA A 57 -0.55 -21.18 15.59
N LYS A 58 0.59 -21.03 16.29
CA LYS A 58 0.63 -20.80 17.73
C LYS A 58 0.12 -19.39 18.09
N VAL A 59 0.56 -18.38 17.35
CA VAL A 59 0.14 -16.97 17.55
C VAL A 59 -1.36 -16.86 17.31
N LEU A 60 -1.86 -17.44 16.22
CA LEU A 60 -3.27 -17.38 15.86
C LEU A 60 -4.18 -18.07 16.88
N ARG A 61 -3.81 -19.27 17.35
CA ARG A 61 -4.55 -19.94 18.43
C ARG A 61 -4.54 -19.13 19.72
N LEU A 62 -3.46 -18.42 20.00
CA LEU A 62 -3.37 -17.56 21.16
C LEU A 62 -4.30 -16.35 21.01
N TRP A 63 -4.28 -15.67 19.87
CA TRP A 63 -5.23 -14.59 19.54
C TRP A 63 -6.68 -15.04 19.75
N GLN A 64 -7.11 -16.09 19.05
CA GLN A 64 -8.46 -16.65 19.15
C GLN A 64 -8.86 -17.00 20.59
N LYS A 65 -7.94 -17.57 21.37
CA LYS A 65 -8.21 -17.92 22.78
C LYS A 65 -8.35 -16.68 23.67
N ARG A 66 -7.58 -15.63 23.40
CA ARG A 66 -7.53 -14.42 24.22
C ARG A 66 -8.73 -13.53 23.93
N THR A 67 -8.97 -13.21 22.67
CA THR A 67 -10.03 -12.28 22.23
C THR A 67 -11.45 -12.81 22.42
N ALA A 68 -11.61 -14.12 22.68
CA ALA A 68 -12.89 -14.71 23.10
C ALA A 68 -13.42 -14.17 24.45
N LYS A 69 -12.65 -13.35 25.17
CA LYS A 69 -13.03 -12.76 26.47
C LYS A 69 -12.83 -11.25 26.47
N PRO A 70 -13.65 -10.47 27.22
CA PRO A 70 -13.40 -9.05 27.44
C PRO A 70 -11.99 -8.78 27.99
N GLY A 71 -11.32 -7.73 27.49
CA GLY A 71 -9.91 -7.42 27.81
C GLY A 71 -8.91 -8.46 27.29
N GLY A 72 -9.34 -9.32 26.36
CA GLY A 72 -8.53 -10.37 25.76
C GLY A 72 -7.44 -9.85 24.84
N GLU A 73 -7.74 -8.78 24.10
CA GLU A 73 -6.82 -8.13 23.16
C GLU A 73 -5.61 -7.54 23.86
N ASP A 74 -5.79 -6.75 24.92
CA ASP A 74 -4.68 -6.22 25.73
C ASP A 74 -3.79 -7.36 26.26
N ARG A 75 -4.39 -8.44 26.76
CA ARG A 75 -3.68 -9.62 27.24
C ARG A 75 -2.91 -10.37 26.16
N PHE A 76 -3.27 -10.20 24.89
CA PHE A 76 -2.50 -10.72 23.78
C PHE A 76 -1.23 -9.87 23.58
N PHE A 77 -1.38 -8.55 23.53
CA PHE A 77 -0.26 -7.62 23.39
C PHE A 77 0.74 -7.68 24.57
N GLU A 78 0.26 -8.04 25.76
CA GLU A 78 1.07 -8.22 26.96
C GLU A 78 1.63 -9.64 27.13
N ASP A 79 1.34 -10.60 26.23
CA ASP A 79 1.70 -12.00 26.45
C ASP A 79 3.24 -12.19 26.52
N PRO A 80 3.78 -12.68 27.66
CA PRO A 80 5.23 -12.79 27.84
C PRO A 80 5.92 -13.69 26.81
N GLY A 81 5.20 -14.67 26.26
CA GLY A 81 5.71 -15.57 25.23
C GLY A 81 5.85 -14.88 23.88
N LEU A 82 4.89 -14.02 23.53
CA LEU A 82 4.95 -13.21 22.31
C LEU A 82 6.05 -12.14 22.42
N LEU A 83 6.10 -11.39 23.52
CA LEU A 83 7.15 -10.39 23.77
C LEU A 83 8.55 -11.01 23.78
N LYS A 84 8.69 -12.21 24.32
CA LYS A 84 9.96 -12.97 24.24
C LYS A 84 10.31 -13.37 22.81
N THR A 85 9.32 -13.72 21.98
CA THR A 85 9.53 -14.04 20.56
C THR A 85 9.95 -12.78 19.80
N GLN A 86 9.28 -11.66 20.03
CA GLN A 86 9.59 -10.35 19.48
C GLN A 86 11.05 -9.96 19.72
N ARG A 87 11.49 -9.97 20.99
CA ARG A 87 12.90 -9.70 21.37
C ARG A 87 13.88 -10.65 20.68
N ARG A 88 13.60 -11.95 20.68
CA ARG A 88 14.49 -12.96 20.07
C ARG A 88 14.65 -12.75 18.56
N VAL A 89 13.60 -12.35 17.86
CA VAL A 89 13.68 -12.03 16.43
C VAL A 89 14.58 -10.81 16.24
N ALA A 90 14.36 -9.72 16.98
CA ALA A 90 15.18 -8.51 16.89
C ALA A 90 16.68 -8.76 17.19
N GLU A 91 16.99 -9.54 18.24
CA GLU A 91 18.36 -9.96 18.55
C GLU A 91 18.97 -10.82 17.43
N SER A 92 18.17 -11.68 16.81
CA SER A 92 18.60 -12.54 15.70
C SER A 92 18.89 -11.74 14.44
N ILE A 93 18.10 -10.70 14.18
CA ILE A 93 18.32 -9.73 13.10
C ILE A 93 19.67 -9.05 13.29
N ALA A 94 19.91 -8.48 14.47
CA ALA A 94 21.18 -7.83 14.78
C ALA A 94 22.36 -8.80 14.65
N LYS A 95 22.20 -10.06 15.10
CA LYS A 95 23.21 -11.11 14.95
C LYS A 95 23.48 -11.46 13.48
N ARG A 96 22.43 -11.65 12.67
CA ARG A 96 22.53 -11.97 11.24
C ARG A 96 23.26 -10.85 10.49
N PHE A 97 22.85 -9.61 10.73
CA PHE A 97 23.50 -8.45 10.13
C PHE A 97 24.99 -8.34 10.51
N ARG A 98 25.33 -8.50 11.80
CA ARG A 98 26.74 -8.48 12.26
C ARG A 98 27.57 -9.58 11.60
N ALA A 99 26.98 -10.75 11.33
CA ALA A 99 27.65 -11.83 10.61
C ALA A 99 27.94 -11.46 9.15
N LEU A 100 26.96 -10.89 8.44
CA LEU A 100 27.14 -10.38 7.07
C LEU A 100 28.24 -9.31 7.01
N ARG A 101 28.22 -8.36 7.94
CA ARG A 101 29.25 -7.31 8.04
C ARG A 101 30.64 -7.90 8.31
N LYS A 102 30.76 -8.89 9.22
CA LYS A 102 32.02 -9.59 9.51
C LYS A 102 32.55 -10.33 8.28
N ALA A 103 31.65 -10.93 7.49
CA ALA A 103 31.97 -11.60 6.24
C ALA A 103 32.28 -10.64 5.08
N ARG A 104 32.11 -9.32 5.28
CA ARG A 104 32.18 -8.30 4.21
C ARG A 104 31.21 -8.60 3.06
N ASP A 105 30.06 -9.17 3.38
CA ASP A 105 28.99 -9.35 2.40
C ASP A 105 28.44 -8.00 1.96
N ALA A 106 28.08 -7.87 0.69
CA ALA A 106 27.52 -6.66 0.11
C ALA A 106 26.20 -6.21 0.77
N ALA A 107 25.42 -7.13 1.37
CA ALA A 107 24.22 -6.82 2.16
C ALA A 107 24.54 -6.29 3.58
N GLY A 108 25.79 -6.36 4.02
CA GLY A 108 26.28 -5.85 5.30
C GLY A 108 26.76 -4.40 5.25
N PHE A 109 26.10 -3.53 4.47
CA PHE A 109 26.61 -2.19 4.11
C PHE A 109 26.44 -1.11 5.19
N PHE A 110 25.58 -1.29 6.19
CA PHE A 110 25.53 -0.39 7.35
C PHE A 110 26.74 -0.57 8.28
N ALA A 111 27.12 0.48 9.00
CA ALA A 111 28.22 0.41 9.95
C ALA A 111 27.86 -0.35 11.22
N THR A 112 26.70 -0.07 11.81
CA THR A 112 26.27 -0.68 13.09
C THR A 112 24.79 -1.03 13.10
N VAL A 113 24.43 -1.90 14.03
CA VAL A 113 23.04 -2.26 14.35
C VAL A 113 22.83 -2.27 15.87
N GLU A 114 21.82 -1.54 16.31
CA GLU A 114 21.37 -1.42 17.70
C GLU A 114 19.94 -1.97 17.82
N VAL A 115 19.63 -2.58 18.95
CA VAL A 115 18.28 -3.08 19.27
C VAL A 115 17.87 -2.43 20.59
N GLU A 116 16.73 -1.76 20.59
CA GLU A 116 16.16 -1.08 21.75
C GLU A 116 14.72 -1.56 21.99
N ASN A 117 14.34 -1.62 23.26
CA ASN A 117 12.93 -1.78 23.62
C ASN A 117 12.26 -0.41 23.52
N ASP A 118 11.07 -0.38 22.95
CA ASP A 118 10.26 0.81 22.82
C ASP A 118 8.78 0.46 23.01
N VAL A 119 7.93 1.48 23.08
CA VAL A 119 6.47 1.34 23.03
C VAL A 119 5.94 2.12 21.85
N ASP A 120 4.89 1.60 21.21
CA ASP A 120 4.20 2.38 20.20
C ASP A 120 3.34 3.49 20.83
N GLN A 121 2.65 4.25 19.99
CA GLN A 121 1.78 5.34 20.39
C GLN A 121 0.57 4.91 21.26
N TRP A 122 0.26 3.61 21.30
CA TRP A 122 -0.80 3.01 22.10
C TRP A 122 -0.25 2.32 23.37
N GLY A 123 1.06 2.42 23.63
CA GLY A 123 1.71 1.76 24.75
C GLY A 123 2.04 0.29 24.51
N VAL A 124 1.86 -0.23 23.29
CA VAL A 124 2.15 -1.62 22.94
C VAL A 124 3.66 -1.81 22.79
N PRO A 125 4.28 -2.80 23.47
CA PRO A 125 5.72 -3.02 23.37
C PRO A 125 6.17 -3.41 21.96
N ARG A 126 7.29 -2.82 21.52
CA ARG A 126 7.95 -3.12 20.25
C ARG A 126 9.46 -3.15 20.39
N GLN A 127 10.13 -3.64 19.36
CA GLN A 127 11.58 -3.58 19.23
C GLN A 127 11.96 -2.58 18.14
N GLU A 128 12.79 -1.59 18.47
CA GLU A 128 13.42 -0.74 17.47
C GLU A 128 14.78 -1.30 17.08
N ILE A 129 14.96 -1.62 15.81
CA ILE A 129 16.21 -2.11 15.25
C ILE A 129 16.78 -1.01 14.36
N ARG A 130 17.86 -0.38 14.82
CA ARG A 130 18.42 0.82 14.20
C ARG A 130 19.72 0.51 13.47
N PHE A 131 19.75 0.72 12.16
CA PHE A 131 20.93 0.55 11.33
C PHE A 131 21.54 1.92 11.02
N ARG A 132 22.82 2.10 11.30
CA ARG A 132 23.51 3.39 11.13
C ARG A 132 24.58 3.33 10.06
N TRP A 133 24.71 4.43 9.32
CA TRP A 133 25.80 4.64 8.36
C TRP A 133 27.14 4.86 9.07
N PRO A 134 28.27 4.68 8.35
CA PRO A 134 29.59 5.08 8.85
C PRO A 134 29.63 6.58 9.20
N GLU A 135 29.04 7.42 8.35
CA GLU A 135 28.84 8.84 8.54
C GLU A 135 27.68 9.07 9.54
N ARG A 136 27.98 9.69 10.67
CA ARG A 136 27.05 9.77 11.82
C ARG A 136 25.91 10.77 11.64
N ASP A 137 26.04 11.70 10.71
CA ASP A 137 25.08 12.74 10.37
C ASP A 137 24.02 12.26 9.37
N LEU A 138 24.24 11.14 8.70
CA LEU A 138 23.25 10.55 7.79
C LEU A 138 22.05 9.96 8.56
N PRO A 139 20.83 10.06 7.99
CA PRO A 139 19.65 9.48 8.59
C PRO A 139 19.80 7.96 8.71
N ARG A 140 19.48 7.44 9.90
CA ARG A 140 19.45 6.00 10.19
C ARG A 140 18.30 5.29 9.47
N PHE A 141 18.46 3.99 9.25
CA PHE A 141 17.40 3.11 8.78
C PHE A 141 16.81 2.35 9.98
N ASP A 142 15.56 2.66 10.32
CA ASP A 142 14.86 2.11 11.48
C ASP A 142 13.85 1.04 11.04
N VAL A 143 13.93 -0.12 11.67
CA VAL A 143 12.94 -1.19 11.56
C VAL A 143 12.25 -1.34 12.90
N ARG A 144 10.96 -1.04 12.95
CA ARG A 144 10.13 -1.26 14.15
C ARG A 144 9.47 -2.61 14.02
N PHE A 145 9.69 -3.50 14.99
CA PHE A 145 9.07 -4.84 15.00
C PHE A 145 8.11 -4.95 16.18
N GLY A 146 6.82 -4.91 15.86
CA GLY A 146 5.70 -4.82 16.80
C GLY A 146 4.82 -6.07 16.81
N LEU A 147 3.81 -6.03 17.67
CA LEU A 147 2.66 -6.92 17.61
C LEU A 147 1.49 -6.15 16.98
N ASP A 148 0.74 -6.83 16.13
CA ASP A 148 -0.54 -6.38 15.59
C ASP A 148 -1.56 -7.53 15.79
N PRO A 149 -2.88 -7.34 15.68
CA PRO A 149 -3.82 -8.46 15.73
C PRO A 149 -3.34 -9.63 14.88
N GLU A 150 -3.34 -10.82 15.46
CA GLU A 150 -2.96 -12.08 14.81
C GLU A 150 -1.48 -12.22 14.36
N THR A 151 -0.67 -11.16 14.40
CA THR A 151 0.64 -11.15 13.72
C THR A 151 1.74 -10.44 14.49
N PHE A 152 2.97 -10.60 13.99
CA PHE A 152 4.04 -9.65 14.20
C PHE A 152 4.18 -8.80 12.94
N GLU A 153 4.34 -7.49 13.12
CA GLU A 153 4.41 -6.53 12.02
C GLU A 153 5.77 -5.80 12.04
N TYR A 154 6.36 -5.63 10.86
CA TYR A 154 7.36 -4.60 10.66
C TYR A 154 6.71 -3.29 10.28
N SER A 155 7.21 -2.18 10.82
CA SER A 155 6.97 -0.84 10.26
C SER A 155 8.33 -0.25 9.88
N VAL A 156 8.57 -0.15 8.57
CA VAL A 156 9.79 0.41 7.99
C VAL A 156 9.41 1.63 7.16
N LYS A 157 9.57 2.82 7.73
CA LYS A 157 9.19 4.07 7.07
C LYS A 157 10.01 5.24 7.61
N PRO A 158 10.54 6.13 6.75
CA PRO A 158 10.56 6.07 5.28
C PRO A 158 11.77 5.29 4.71
N VAL A 159 11.59 4.64 3.55
CA VAL A 159 12.65 4.00 2.74
C VAL A 159 12.75 4.75 1.40
N PRO A 160 13.92 5.25 0.96
CA PRO A 160 14.05 5.84 -0.36
C PRO A 160 13.67 4.85 -1.47
N VAL A 161 12.81 5.25 -2.40
CA VAL A 161 12.36 4.37 -3.49
C VAL A 161 13.52 3.91 -4.37
N THR A 162 14.55 4.73 -4.53
CA THR A 162 15.77 4.38 -5.29
C THR A 162 16.50 3.17 -4.73
N TRP A 163 16.37 2.88 -3.42
CA TRP A 163 16.99 1.71 -2.82
C TRP A 163 16.38 0.40 -3.32
N LEU A 164 15.14 0.42 -3.81
CA LEU A 164 14.46 -0.77 -4.33
C LEU A 164 15.12 -1.32 -5.61
N TYR A 165 15.91 -0.49 -6.32
CA TYR A 165 16.68 -0.90 -7.49
C TYR A 165 18.07 -1.45 -7.15
N ASP A 166 18.52 -1.30 -5.90
CA ASP A 166 19.84 -1.74 -5.47
C ASP A 166 19.78 -3.16 -4.89
N GLU A 167 20.42 -4.10 -5.57
CA GLU A 167 20.49 -5.51 -5.19
C GLU A 167 21.06 -5.73 -3.77
N ARG A 168 21.92 -4.84 -3.28
CA ARG A 168 22.45 -4.91 -1.91
C ARG A 168 21.34 -4.71 -0.89
N PHE A 169 20.46 -3.74 -1.14
CA PHE A 169 19.32 -3.46 -0.25
C PHE A 169 18.28 -4.57 -0.31
N VAL A 170 17.94 -5.07 -1.50
CA VAL A 170 16.97 -6.17 -1.63
C VAL A 170 17.48 -7.44 -0.95
N ARG A 171 18.76 -7.78 -1.10
CA ARG A 171 19.38 -8.89 -0.35
C ARG A 171 19.40 -8.66 1.15
N PHE A 172 19.67 -7.43 1.60
CA PHE A 172 19.58 -7.09 3.01
C PHE A 172 18.17 -7.33 3.56
N LEU A 173 17.12 -6.86 2.87
CA LEU A 173 15.73 -7.13 3.27
C LEU A 173 15.46 -8.64 3.34
N GLU A 174 15.88 -9.40 2.32
CA GLU A 174 15.67 -10.85 2.24
C GLU A 174 16.36 -11.59 3.39
N GLU A 175 17.68 -11.44 3.51
CA GLU A 175 18.50 -12.25 4.43
C GLU A 175 18.34 -11.80 5.89
N VAL A 176 18.08 -10.51 6.12
CA VAL A 176 18.06 -9.94 7.47
C VAL A 176 16.64 -9.80 7.98
N LEU A 177 15.69 -9.29 7.18
CA LEU A 177 14.34 -8.98 7.65
C LEU A 177 13.30 -10.06 7.30
N TRP A 178 13.46 -10.81 6.21
CA TRP A 178 12.50 -11.86 5.83
C TRP A 178 12.87 -13.24 6.38
N GLN A 179 14.10 -13.69 6.14
CA GLN A 179 14.53 -15.04 6.51
C GLN A 179 14.64 -15.23 8.02
N VAL A 180 15.02 -14.20 8.78
CA VAL A 180 15.19 -14.33 10.24
C VAL A 180 13.87 -14.67 10.95
N PRO A 181 12.74 -13.97 10.73
CA PRO A 181 11.43 -14.42 11.22
C PRO A 181 11.06 -15.84 10.76
N GLN A 182 11.35 -16.19 9.50
CA GLN A 182 11.05 -17.51 8.95
C GLN A 182 11.81 -18.65 9.62
N GLU A 183 13.10 -18.46 9.87
CA GLU A 183 13.95 -19.37 10.65
C GLU A 183 13.49 -19.51 12.10
N ARG A 184 12.71 -18.55 12.60
CA ARG A 184 12.06 -18.58 13.93
C ARG A 184 10.66 -19.19 13.89
N GLY A 185 10.23 -19.74 12.76
CA GLY A 185 8.94 -20.43 12.59
C GLY A 185 7.75 -19.50 12.39
N LEU A 186 8.01 -18.23 12.06
CA LEU A 186 6.98 -17.30 11.60
C LEU A 186 6.87 -17.37 10.07
N MET A 187 5.75 -17.00 9.49
CA MET A 187 5.56 -16.98 8.05
C MET A 187 4.50 -15.97 7.65
N SER A 188 4.61 -15.45 6.43
CA SER A 188 3.55 -14.67 5.81
C SER A 188 2.39 -15.57 5.37
N SER A 189 1.17 -15.07 5.44
CA SER A 189 -0.04 -15.80 5.05
C SER A 189 -1.10 -14.86 4.52
N MET A 190 -1.97 -15.31 3.61
CA MET A 190 -3.00 -14.46 2.98
C MET A 190 -4.07 -13.97 3.97
N ALA A 191 -4.48 -14.81 4.93
CA ALA A 191 -5.65 -14.55 5.78
C ALA A 191 -5.36 -13.71 7.03
N HIS A 192 -4.11 -13.63 7.46
CA HIS A 192 -3.72 -13.08 8.75
C HIS A 192 -2.63 -12.03 8.54
N GLY A 193 -2.94 -11.00 7.76
CA GLY A 193 -2.01 -9.92 7.42
C GLY A 193 -1.30 -10.08 6.08
N GLY A 194 -0.54 -9.07 5.68
CA GLY A 194 0.16 -9.06 4.41
C GLY A 194 1.14 -7.90 4.32
N GLY A 195 2.03 -7.96 3.33
CA GLY A 195 3.01 -6.91 3.10
C GLY A 195 2.37 -5.68 2.49
N GLN A 196 1.94 -4.75 3.35
CA GLN A 196 1.42 -3.46 2.90
C GLN A 196 2.59 -2.53 2.57
N PHE A 197 2.33 -1.56 1.70
CA PHE A 197 3.26 -0.47 1.49
C PHE A 197 2.55 0.83 1.12
N SER A 198 3.26 1.94 1.28
CA SER A 198 2.72 3.27 1.02
C SER A 198 3.77 4.17 0.42
N PHE A 199 3.41 4.99 -0.56
CA PHE A 199 4.33 5.98 -1.13
C PHE A 199 4.10 7.34 -0.50
N SER A 200 5.14 8.16 -0.47
CA SER A 200 5.05 9.58 -0.09
C SER A 200 3.97 10.30 -0.92
N ALA A 201 2.99 10.91 -0.25
CA ALA A 201 1.85 11.56 -0.89
C ALA A 201 2.26 12.72 -1.79
N LYS A 202 3.41 13.36 -1.51
CA LYS A 202 3.98 14.46 -2.32
C LYS A 202 4.11 14.13 -3.81
N THR A 203 4.26 12.85 -4.17
CA THR A 203 4.36 12.41 -5.56
C THR A 203 3.01 12.28 -6.27
N TYR A 204 1.92 12.09 -5.52
CA TYR A 204 0.56 11.90 -6.06
C TYR A 204 -0.24 13.22 -6.12
N LEU A 205 0.19 14.26 -5.39
CA LEU A 205 -0.51 15.56 -5.33
C LEU A 205 -0.09 16.53 -6.46
N CYS A 206 0.48 16.00 -7.55
CA CYS A 206 0.92 16.77 -8.72
C CYS A 206 0.17 16.32 -9.98
N GLY A 207 -0.10 17.27 -10.89
CA GLY A 207 -0.90 17.01 -12.08
C GLY A 207 -2.25 16.40 -11.73
N SER A 208 -2.72 15.44 -12.52
CA SER A 208 -3.92 14.64 -12.27
C SER A 208 -3.67 13.26 -11.64
N LEU A 209 -2.43 12.94 -11.26
CA LEU A 209 -2.03 11.57 -10.93
C LEU A 209 -2.90 10.90 -9.86
N LEU A 210 -3.26 11.60 -8.78
CA LEU A 210 -4.14 11.02 -7.76
C LEU A 210 -5.53 10.66 -8.31
N ALA A 211 -6.10 11.52 -9.16
CA ALA A 211 -7.40 11.26 -9.79
C ALA A 211 -7.29 10.10 -10.79
N ASP A 212 -6.21 10.04 -11.56
CA ASP A 212 -5.95 8.98 -12.53
C ASP A 212 -5.69 7.62 -11.88
N ASP A 213 -4.94 7.56 -10.77
CA ASP A 213 -4.75 6.31 -10.02
C ASP A 213 -6.07 5.81 -9.41
N ILE A 214 -6.92 6.72 -8.90
CA ILE A 214 -8.26 6.35 -8.41
C ILE A 214 -9.16 5.85 -9.54
N ALA A 215 -9.17 6.54 -10.68
CA ALA A 215 -9.95 6.15 -11.85
C ALA A 215 -9.48 4.81 -12.42
N HIS A 216 -8.17 4.57 -12.48
CA HIS A 216 -7.60 3.29 -12.90
C HIS A 216 -8.01 2.15 -11.96
N ARG A 217 -7.93 2.35 -10.64
CA ARG A 217 -8.36 1.34 -9.66
C ARG A 217 -9.86 1.06 -9.69
N LEU A 218 -10.67 2.07 -10.04
CA LEU A 218 -12.08 1.82 -10.34
C LEU A 218 -12.19 0.84 -11.49
N ASP A 219 -11.43 1.00 -12.58
CA ASP A 219 -11.52 0.12 -13.75
C ASP A 219 -10.83 -1.23 -13.61
N HIS A 220 -9.99 -1.37 -12.58
CA HIS A 220 -9.24 -2.59 -12.27
C HIS A 220 -9.48 -3.07 -10.83
N PRO A 221 -10.75 -3.36 -10.44
CA PRO A 221 -11.07 -3.74 -9.07
C PRO A 221 -10.44 -5.09 -8.65
N GLU A 222 -9.95 -5.90 -9.59
CA GLU A 222 -9.19 -7.13 -9.35
C GLU A 222 -7.90 -6.88 -8.57
N LEU A 223 -7.34 -5.67 -8.65
CA LEU A 223 -6.10 -5.34 -7.96
C LEU A 223 -6.27 -5.45 -6.45
N SER A 224 -7.38 -4.99 -5.88
CA SER A 224 -7.70 -5.18 -4.46
C SER A 224 -8.42 -6.48 -4.11
N THR A 225 -9.11 -7.11 -5.07
CA THR A 225 -10.09 -8.16 -4.72
C THR A 225 -9.78 -9.56 -5.20
N TRP A 226 -8.87 -9.74 -6.16
CA TRP A 226 -8.75 -11.06 -6.78
C TRP A 226 -7.40 -11.44 -7.32
N ILE A 227 -6.74 -10.58 -8.08
CA ILE A 227 -5.43 -10.91 -8.65
C ILE A 227 -4.35 -10.87 -7.58
N LEU A 228 -4.55 -10.21 -6.44
CA LEU A 228 -3.54 -10.12 -5.40
C LEU A 228 -3.84 -11.02 -4.19
N ASP A 229 -4.23 -12.27 -4.50
CA ASP A 229 -4.32 -13.43 -3.60
C ASP A 229 -5.59 -13.58 -2.77
N TYR A 230 -6.06 -12.53 -2.10
CA TYR A 230 -7.31 -12.57 -1.35
C TYR A 230 -7.92 -11.17 -1.25
N PRO A 231 -9.24 -11.01 -1.52
CA PRO A 231 -9.95 -9.78 -1.22
C PRO A 231 -9.91 -9.57 0.30
N ASN A 232 -9.04 -8.68 0.75
CA ASN A 232 -8.93 -8.35 2.16
C ASN A 232 -10.25 -7.70 2.63
N ALA A 233 -10.76 -8.11 3.80
CA ALA A 233 -11.91 -7.45 4.43
C ALA A 233 -11.64 -5.95 4.70
N ASP A 234 -10.36 -5.63 4.89
CA ASP A 234 -9.87 -4.27 5.02
C ASP A 234 -9.78 -3.57 3.65
N ASP A 235 -9.49 -4.24 2.53
CA ASP A 235 -9.37 -3.57 1.23
C ASP A 235 -10.69 -3.56 0.47
N ARG A 236 -11.56 -2.64 0.85
CA ARG A 236 -12.78 -2.40 0.08
C ARG A 236 -12.41 -1.74 -1.25
N ALA A 237 -12.50 -2.52 -2.33
CA ALA A 237 -12.44 -2.02 -3.70
C ALA A 237 -13.32 -0.79 -3.89
N PHE A 238 -12.90 0.14 -4.73
CA PHE A 238 -13.71 1.32 -5.05
C PHE A 238 -15.06 0.94 -5.69
N ARG A 239 -15.10 -0.20 -6.40
CA ARG A 239 -16.33 -0.79 -6.98
C ARG A 239 -17.04 -1.84 -6.12
N ALA A 240 -16.71 -1.98 -4.84
CA ALA A 240 -17.30 -3.01 -3.99
C ALA A 240 -18.84 -3.01 -3.98
N THR A 241 -19.48 -1.84 -4.09
CA THR A 241 -20.93 -1.67 -4.22
C THR A 241 -21.27 -0.59 -5.24
N LYS A 242 -22.49 -0.62 -5.81
CA LYS A 242 -22.96 0.43 -6.74
C LYS A 242 -22.89 1.83 -6.15
N ARG A 243 -23.24 1.97 -4.87
CA ARG A 243 -23.25 3.28 -4.19
C ARG A 243 -21.84 3.82 -4.01
N ARG A 244 -20.89 2.94 -3.69
CA ARG A 244 -19.47 3.30 -3.58
C ARG A 244 -18.90 3.68 -4.95
N ALA A 245 -19.11 2.85 -5.98
CA ALA A 245 -18.67 3.13 -7.35
C ALA A 245 -19.21 4.49 -7.85
N ALA A 246 -20.50 4.76 -7.64
CA ALA A 246 -21.13 6.02 -8.00
C ALA A 246 -20.55 7.22 -7.24
N ALA A 247 -20.22 7.06 -5.95
CA ALA A 247 -19.63 8.13 -5.16
C ALA A 247 -18.22 8.49 -5.63
N PHE A 248 -17.37 7.50 -5.93
CA PHE A 248 -16.04 7.74 -6.52
C PHE A 248 -16.16 8.39 -7.90
N THR A 249 -17.03 7.86 -8.78
CA THR A 249 -17.27 8.44 -10.11
C THR A 249 -17.69 9.90 -10.02
N ARG A 250 -18.63 10.22 -9.11
CA ARG A 250 -19.09 11.60 -8.90
C ARG A 250 -17.97 12.55 -8.47
N VAL A 251 -17.11 12.11 -7.55
CA VAL A 251 -15.98 12.93 -7.06
C VAL A 251 -14.93 13.13 -8.16
N LEU A 252 -14.70 12.13 -9.02
CA LEU A 252 -13.86 12.27 -10.23
C LEU A 252 -14.48 13.23 -11.25
N ASP A 253 -15.78 13.15 -11.51
CA ASP A 253 -16.48 14.08 -12.40
C ASP A 253 -16.45 15.53 -11.88
N GLU A 254 -16.52 15.71 -10.57
CA GLU A 254 -16.34 17.01 -9.91
C GLU A 254 -14.90 17.52 -10.06
N TYR A 255 -13.89 16.65 -9.92
CA TYR A 255 -12.50 16.98 -10.16
C TYR A 255 -12.24 17.49 -11.57
N TRP A 256 -12.68 16.73 -12.59
CA TRP A 256 -12.45 17.10 -13.99
C TRP A 256 -13.22 18.34 -14.44
N ARG A 257 -14.28 18.73 -13.72
CA ARG A 257 -14.97 20.02 -13.93
C ARG A 257 -14.25 21.21 -13.27
N GLY A 258 -13.19 20.98 -12.50
CA GLY A 258 -12.48 22.03 -11.76
C GLY A 258 -13.20 22.45 -10.47
N ALA A 259 -14.08 21.61 -9.93
CA ALA A 259 -14.91 21.96 -8.77
C ALA A 259 -14.12 22.07 -7.46
N TYR A 260 -12.89 21.55 -7.40
CA TYR A 260 -12.01 21.64 -6.22
C TYR A 260 -10.92 22.71 -6.35
N HIS A 261 -10.89 23.44 -7.46
CA HIS A 261 -9.85 24.42 -7.73
C HIS A 261 -9.96 25.62 -6.78
N PRO A 262 -8.87 26.21 -6.26
CA PRO A 262 -8.94 27.35 -5.34
C PRO A 262 -9.68 28.57 -5.94
N ARG A 263 -9.59 28.79 -7.24
CA ARG A 263 -10.41 29.81 -7.96
C ARG A 263 -11.91 29.52 -7.99
N ALA A 264 -12.34 28.31 -7.68
CA ALA A 264 -13.74 27.90 -7.64
C ALA A 264 -14.30 27.84 -6.19
N ILE A 265 -13.50 27.37 -5.23
CA ILE A 265 -13.95 27.16 -3.83
C ILE A 265 -13.38 28.17 -2.83
N GLY A 266 -12.51 29.08 -3.28
CA GLY A 266 -11.66 29.90 -2.41
C GLY A 266 -10.35 29.18 -2.09
N THR A 267 -9.31 29.95 -1.73
CA THR A 267 -7.99 29.39 -1.41
C THR A 267 -8.05 28.55 -0.12
N PRO A 268 -7.77 27.24 -0.16
CA PRO A 268 -7.71 26.43 1.05
C PRO A 268 -6.60 26.92 1.98
N THR A 269 -6.89 26.95 3.28
CA THR A 269 -6.00 27.44 4.34
C THR A 269 -5.62 26.33 5.33
N VAL A 270 -4.66 26.60 6.22
CA VAL A 270 -4.31 25.72 7.34
C VAL A 270 -5.55 25.41 8.22
N GLU A 271 -6.37 26.43 8.51
CA GLU A 271 -7.66 26.28 9.17
C GLU A 271 -8.57 25.28 8.45
N SER A 272 -8.62 25.35 7.11
CA SER A 272 -9.43 24.44 6.30
C SER A 272 -9.01 22.99 6.52
N ALA A 273 -7.70 22.73 6.56
CA ALA A 273 -7.14 21.42 6.83
C ALA A 273 -7.39 20.94 8.27
N TYR A 274 -7.15 21.79 9.28
CA TYR A 274 -7.31 21.43 10.69
C TYR A 274 -8.75 21.16 11.09
N LEU A 275 -9.71 21.86 10.47
CA LEU A 275 -11.13 21.72 10.76
C LEU A 275 -11.86 20.79 9.77
N ASP A 276 -11.13 20.16 8.83
CA ASP A 276 -11.69 19.29 7.77
C ASP A 276 -12.87 19.96 7.02
N ARG A 277 -12.75 21.25 6.70
CA ARG A 277 -13.81 22.07 6.07
C ARG A 277 -13.33 22.87 4.87
N GLY A 278 -14.25 23.32 4.04
CA GLY A 278 -13.93 24.13 2.85
C GLY A 278 -13.48 23.31 1.62
N PHE A 279 -13.65 21.98 1.65
CA PHE A 279 -13.30 21.07 0.56
C PHE A 279 -14.50 20.59 -0.27
N GLU A 280 -15.69 21.18 -0.06
CA GLU A 280 -16.88 20.85 -0.85
C GLU A 280 -16.73 21.35 -2.30
N PRO A 281 -17.17 20.56 -3.30
CA PRO A 281 -17.02 20.95 -4.70
C PRO A 281 -17.90 22.17 -5.03
N ALA A 282 -17.36 23.11 -5.80
CA ALA A 282 -18.15 24.18 -6.39
C ALA A 282 -19.25 23.59 -7.29
N THR A 283 -20.47 24.11 -7.17
CA THR A 283 -21.61 23.67 -7.98
C THR A 283 -21.49 24.12 -9.43
N GLN A 284 -20.88 25.28 -9.66
CA GLN A 284 -20.64 25.89 -10.97
C GLN A 284 -19.21 26.44 -11.04
N PRO A 285 -18.19 25.58 -11.16
CA PRO A 285 -16.82 26.04 -11.29
C PRO A 285 -16.63 26.85 -12.59
N PRO A 286 -15.80 27.90 -12.58
CA PRO A 286 -15.39 28.58 -13.80
C PRO A 286 -14.83 27.60 -14.84
N PRO A 287 -15.11 27.78 -16.13
CA PRO A 287 -14.55 26.93 -17.18
C PRO A 287 -13.04 27.13 -17.30
N GLY A 288 -12.33 26.10 -17.78
CA GLY A 288 -10.89 26.19 -18.07
C GLY A 288 -9.97 26.17 -16.85
N LEU A 289 -10.46 25.74 -15.68
CA LEU A 289 -9.63 25.53 -14.48
C LEU A 289 -8.89 24.19 -14.48
N VAL A 290 -9.34 23.26 -15.32
CA VAL A 290 -8.71 21.96 -15.51
C VAL A 290 -8.47 21.77 -17.00
N ASP A 291 -7.27 21.34 -17.34
CA ASP A 291 -6.92 20.85 -18.66
C ASP A 291 -7.38 19.40 -18.79
N ALA A 292 -8.10 19.09 -19.86
CA ALA A 292 -8.61 17.75 -20.09
C ALA A 292 -7.49 16.73 -20.31
N GLN A 293 -6.25 17.13 -20.59
CA GLN A 293 -5.13 16.22 -20.72
C GLN A 293 -4.15 16.33 -19.57
N LEU A 294 -4.00 17.48 -18.91
CA LEU A 294 -2.91 17.67 -17.95
C LEU A 294 -3.37 17.79 -16.48
N GLY A 295 -4.68 17.87 -16.23
CA GLY A 295 -5.23 18.10 -14.90
C GLY A 295 -5.33 19.59 -14.54
N PRO A 296 -5.29 19.96 -13.25
CA PRO A 296 -5.52 21.33 -12.79
C PRO A 296 -4.55 22.34 -13.42
N ARG A 297 -5.06 23.51 -13.80
CA ARG A 297 -4.26 24.61 -14.38
C ARG A 297 -3.92 25.66 -13.32
N GLY A 298 -2.66 26.03 -13.23
CA GLY A 298 -2.23 27.07 -12.30
C GLY A 298 -0.75 26.96 -11.99
N ASP A 299 -0.32 27.69 -10.97
CA ASP A 299 1.00 27.46 -10.38
C ASP A 299 1.03 26.17 -9.52
N ALA A 300 2.20 25.85 -8.96
CA ALA A 300 2.39 24.65 -8.15
C ALA A 300 1.49 24.63 -6.89
N SER A 301 1.18 25.80 -6.33
CA SER A 301 0.32 25.93 -5.15
C SER A 301 -1.13 25.66 -5.52
N GLU A 302 -1.62 26.18 -6.64
CA GLU A 302 -2.99 25.93 -7.12
C GLU A 302 -3.21 24.45 -7.47
N VAL A 303 -2.24 23.81 -8.11
CA VAL A 303 -2.28 22.37 -8.41
C VAL A 303 -2.31 21.55 -7.12
N PHE A 304 -1.42 21.85 -6.17
CA PHE A 304 -1.39 21.19 -4.87
C PHE A 304 -2.70 21.37 -4.10
N GLN A 305 -3.21 22.59 -4.00
CA GLN A 305 -4.46 22.90 -3.29
C GLN A 305 -5.65 22.17 -3.92
N THR A 306 -5.73 22.11 -5.25
CA THR A 306 -6.78 21.37 -5.96
C THR A 306 -6.73 19.88 -5.62
N ASN A 307 -5.54 19.27 -5.69
CA ASN A 307 -5.36 17.85 -5.39
C ASN A 307 -5.52 17.52 -3.90
N PHE A 308 -5.13 18.43 -3.01
CA PHE A 308 -5.34 18.30 -1.57
C PHE A 308 -6.85 18.35 -1.23
N ALA A 309 -7.57 19.33 -1.77
CA ALA A 309 -9.02 19.45 -1.60
C ALA A 309 -9.75 18.23 -2.16
N PHE A 310 -9.38 17.78 -3.36
CA PHE A 310 -9.89 16.53 -3.95
C PHE A 310 -9.62 15.32 -3.06
N GLY A 311 -8.39 15.15 -2.56
CA GLY A 311 -8.03 14.04 -1.66
C GLY A 311 -8.86 14.03 -0.37
N ARG A 312 -9.11 15.21 0.23
CA ARG A 312 -10.01 15.37 1.39
C ARG A 312 -11.46 15.05 1.02
N ALA A 313 -11.94 15.47 -0.15
CA ALA A 313 -13.29 15.18 -0.63
C ALA A 313 -13.51 13.67 -0.91
N VAL A 314 -12.52 12.97 -1.50
CA VAL A 314 -12.56 11.51 -1.68
C VAL A 314 -12.77 10.80 -0.34
N ARG A 315 -12.01 11.20 0.69
CA ARG A 315 -12.17 10.69 2.06
C ARG A 315 -13.59 10.92 2.57
N LEU A 316 -14.05 12.17 2.54
CA LEU A 316 -15.30 12.57 3.18
C LEU A 316 -16.55 12.02 2.46
N ARG A 317 -16.51 11.90 1.13
CA ARG A 317 -17.70 11.69 0.29
C ARG A 317 -17.72 10.35 -0.45
N ALA A 318 -16.58 9.71 -0.68
CA ALA A 318 -16.50 8.43 -1.40
C ALA A 318 -16.07 7.27 -0.51
N GLN A 319 -14.95 7.39 0.21
CA GLN A 319 -14.44 6.31 1.06
C GLN A 319 -15.36 6.01 2.26
N SER A 320 -16.06 7.02 2.78
CA SER A 320 -17.03 6.91 3.87
C SER A 320 -18.34 6.19 3.50
N MET A 321 -18.54 5.87 2.21
CA MET A 321 -19.75 5.19 1.76
C MET A 321 -19.79 3.74 2.21
N GLU A 322 -20.87 3.39 2.92
CA GLU A 322 -21.18 2.05 3.43
C GLU A 322 -20.06 1.48 4.30
N PRO A 323 -19.85 2.00 5.52
CA PRO A 323 -18.69 1.66 6.35
C PRO A 323 -18.68 0.24 6.95
N GLY A 324 -19.77 -0.53 6.78
CA GLY A 324 -19.98 -1.93 7.21
C GLY A 324 -19.14 -2.41 8.39
N TYR A 325 -17.95 -2.94 8.10
CA TYR A 325 -16.98 -3.54 9.01
C TYR A 325 -16.55 -2.65 10.19
N TRP A 326 -16.45 -1.34 10.00
CA TRP A 326 -15.99 -0.43 11.06
C TRP A 326 -16.93 -0.45 12.27
N GLN A 327 -18.24 -0.44 12.05
CA GLN A 327 -19.23 -0.35 13.14
C GLN A 327 -19.30 -1.66 13.95
N SER A 328 -19.03 -2.82 13.34
CA SER A 328 -18.94 -4.10 14.04
C SER A 328 -17.65 -4.24 14.86
N SER A 329 -16.54 -3.67 14.38
CA SER A 329 -15.21 -3.79 15.03
C SER A 329 -15.02 -2.81 16.19
N HIS A 330 -15.84 -1.77 16.30
CA HIS A 330 -15.79 -0.78 17.39
C HIS A 330 -17.10 -0.79 18.20
N PRO A 331 -17.44 -1.92 18.85
CA PRO A 331 -18.75 -2.09 19.46
C PRO A 331 -18.93 -1.30 20.76
N ASP A 332 -17.86 -0.71 21.27
CA ASP A 332 -17.83 0.17 22.44
C ASP A 332 -17.83 1.66 22.06
N GLU A 333 -17.72 1.99 20.76
CA GLU A 333 -17.79 3.38 20.31
C GLU A 333 -19.24 3.76 20.01
N ASP A 334 -19.71 4.83 20.66
CA ASP A 334 -21.10 5.32 20.55
C ASP A 334 -21.37 6.20 19.33
N GLY A 335 -20.32 6.62 18.62
CA GLY A 335 -20.42 7.50 17.45
C GLY A 335 -19.63 6.96 16.28
N TYR A 336 -20.19 7.10 15.07
CA TYR A 336 -19.46 6.86 13.82
C TYR A 336 -18.24 7.78 13.73
N ARG A 337 -17.04 7.22 13.56
CA ARG A 337 -15.77 7.96 13.40
C ARG A 337 -15.24 7.82 11.98
N PRO A 338 -15.57 8.76 11.07
CA PRO A 338 -15.14 8.70 9.67
C PRO A 338 -13.62 8.62 9.48
N ASP A 339 -12.87 9.18 10.41
CA ASP A 339 -11.41 9.15 10.48
C ASP A 339 -10.82 7.76 10.72
N GLN A 340 -11.57 6.83 11.30
CA GLN A 340 -11.15 5.45 11.50
C GLN A 340 -11.49 4.51 10.32
N ILE A 341 -12.40 4.91 9.42
CA ILE A 341 -12.72 4.17 8.18
C ILE A 341 -11.54 4.18 7.20
N MET A 342 -10.68 5.19 7.33
CA MET A 342 -9.43 5.38 6.59
C MET A 342 -8.54 4.12 6.58
N ARG A 343 -8.72 3.18 7.50
CA ARG A 343 -7.90 1.97 7.53
C ARG A 343 -8.28 0.96 6.45
N TYR A 344 -9.37 1.15 5.71
CA TYR A 344 -10.02 0.03 5.02
C TYR A 344 -10.42 0.28 3.54
N GLY A 345 -9.46 0.62 2.67
CA GLY A 345 -9.69 0.73 1.23
C GLY A 345 -8.47 0.44 0.37
N GLU A 346 -8.70 -0.01 -0.87
CA GLU A 346 -7.69 -0.38 -1.87
C GLU A 346 -6.57 0.66 -2.05
N GLY A 347 -6.95 1.93 -2.00
CA GLY A 347 -6.04 3.07 -1.95
C GLY A 347 -6.53 4.04 -0.89
N ASN A 348 -5.61 4.53 -0.06
CA ASN A 348 -5.96 5.57 0.90
C ASN A 348 -4.88 6.61 1.14
N LEU A 349 -5.31 7.87 1.18
CA LEU A 349 -4.58 8.98 1.76
C LEU A 349 -4.70 8.93 3.30
N ASN A 350 -4.17 7.88 3.94
CA ASN A 350 -4.28 7.66 5.40
C ASN A 350 -3.66 8.80 6.23
N ARG A 351 -2.87 9.66 5.58
CA ARG A 351 -2.11 10.75 6.21
C ARG A 351 -2.00 12.00 5.33
N LEU A 352 -2.98 12.30 4.47
CA LEU A 352 -2.98 13.60 3.77
C LEU A 352 -3.19 14.71 4.80
N GLN A 353 -2.11 15.20 5.39
CA GLN A 353 -2.09 16.08 6.54
C GLN A 353 -1.16 17.24 6.31
N ILE A 354 -1.45 18.34 6.98
CA ILE A 354 -0.53 19.46 7.12
C ILE A 354 0.29 19.26 8.41
N ALA A 355 1.59 19.59 8.38
CA ALA A 355 2.43 19.63 9.56
C ALA A 355 1.80 20.55 10.62
N GLY A 356 1.77 20.09 11.88
CA GLY A 356 1.02 20.79 12.93
C GLY A 356 -0.46 20.38 13.04
N GLU A 357 -1.00 19.56 12.14
CA GLU A 357 -2.36 19.02 12.29
C GLU A 357 -2.38 17.99 13.44
N TRP A 358 -3.30 18.17 14.41
CA TRP A 358 -3.49 17.20 15.49
C TRP A 358 -3.97 15.88 14.91
N HIS A 359 -3.14 14.84 14.96
CA HIS A 359 -3.56 13.49 14.64
C HIS A 359 -3.72 12.63 15.88
N VAL A 360 -4.85 11.93 15.97
CA VAL A 360 -5.19 10.93 17.00
C VAL A 360 -4.18 9.75 17.04
N LYS A 361 -3.25 9.66 16.09
CA LYS A 361 -2.24 8.58 16.03
C LYS A 361 -0.93 8.91 16.76
N SER A 362 -0.33 10.09 16.65
CA SER A 362 1.07 10.22 17.14
C SER A 362 1.19 10.23 18.66
N GLY A 363 0.15 10.67 19.39
CA GLY A 363 0.21 10.89 20.85
C GLY A 363 1.29 11.88 21.29
N LYS A 364 2.00 12.51 20.34
CA LYS A 364 3.10 13.44 20.57
C LYS A 364 2.58 14.86 20.44
N LEU A 365 3.06 15.73 21.33
CA LEU A 365 2.90 17.17 21.19
C LEU A 365 3.45 17.59 19.82
N LEU A 366 2.74 18.49 19.16
CA LEU A 366 3.19 19.10 17.91
C LEU A 366 4.49 19.85 18.18
N ASP A 367 5.42 19.77 17.23
CA ASP A 367 6.57 20.66 17.25
C ASP A 367 6.06 22.09 17.00
N GLU A 368 6.31 22.98 17.95
CA GLU A 368 5.85 24.38 17.85
C GLU A 368 6.43 25.07 16.61
N GLU A 369 7.62 24.65 16.15
CA GLU A 369 8.26 25.19 14.94
C GLU A 369 7.57 24.77 13.64
N ASP A 370 6.82 23.65 13.66
CA ASP A 370 6.05 23.15 12.51
C ASP A 370 4.64 23.74 12.42
N ILE A 371 4.18 24.46 13.46
CA ILE A 371 2.83 25.06 13.48
C ILE A 371 2.78 26.28 12.56
N ARG A 372 1.95 26.19 11.51
CA ARG A 372 1.73 27.29 10.56
C ARG A 372 0.67 28.26 11.05
N GLU A 373 0.72 29.50 10.55
CA GLU A 373 -0.34 30.49 10.75
C GLU A 373 -1.69 29.94 10.26
N PHE A 374 -2.74 30.15 11.04
CA PHE A 374 -4.02 29.46 10.86
C PHE A 374 -4.74 29.85 9.56
N ASP A 375 -4.59 31.09 9.13
CA ASP A 375 -5.14 31.64 7.88
C ASP A 375 -4.18 31.53 6.69
N ALA A 376 -2.99 30.96 6.87
CA ALA A 376 -2.04 30.79 5.79
C ALA A 376 -2.62 29.89 4.67
N PRO A 377 -2.47 30.28 3.39
CA PRO A 377 -2.77 29.41 2.26
C PRO A 377 -2.00 28.10 2.33
N LEU A 378 -2.65 27.00 1.97
CA LEU A 378 -1.98 25.70 1.93
C LEU A 378 -0.87 25.70 0.87
N ASP A 379 0.30 25.19 1.26
CA ASP A 379 1.49 25.10 0.43
C ASP A 379 2.10 23.68 0.51
N PRO A 380 2.72 23.15 -0.58
CA PRO A 380 3.36 21.83 -0.55
C PRO A 380 4.37 21.62 0.59
N THR A 381 5.08 22.67 1.02
CA THR A 381 6.05 22.61 2.13
C THR A 381 5.40 22.36 3.49
N MET A 382 4.08 22.58 3.57
CA MET A 382 3.29 22.32 4.77
C MET A 382 2.85 20.86 4.86
N LEU A 383 3.00 20.03 3.81
CA LEU A 383 2.62 18.61 3.87
C LEU A 383 3.42 17.87 4.95
N TYR A 384 2.74 17.08 5.78
CA TYR A 384 3.40 16.27 6.81
C TYR A 384 4.40 15.29 6.20
N GLU A 385 5.57 15.10 6.82
CA GLU A 385 6.67 14.31 6.23
C GLU A 385 6.31 12.85 5.97
N GLU A 386 5.45 12.29 6.80
CA GLU A 386 4.97 10.92 6.68
C GLU A 386 3.62 10.82 5.95
N ALA A 387 3.14 11.91 5.32
CA ALA A 387 1.96 11.88 4.48
C ALA A 387 2.15 10.87 3.35
N SER A 388 1.23 9.92 3.22
CA SER A 388 1.34 8.82 2.25
C SER A 388 0.04 8.48 1.55
N TRP A 389 0.19 8.03 0.31
CA TRP A 389 -0.78 7.25 -0.44
C TRP A 389 -0.50 5.76 -0.24
N GLU A 390 -1.38 5.09 0.47
CA GLU A 390 -1.26 3.69 0.85
C GLU A 390 -1.85 2.78 -0.22
N HIS A 391 -1.08 1.76 -0.57
CA HIS A 391 -1.50 0.68 -1.45
C HIS A 391 -1.63 -0.58 -0.61
N ARG A 392 -2.86 -0.88 -0.20
CA ARG A 392 -3.14 -1.94 0.78
C ARG A 392 -3.44 -3.30 0.14
N ALA A 393 -3.78 -3.28 -1.15
CA ALA A 393 -4.20 -4.40 -1.98
C ALA A 393 -3.24 -5.60 -2.12
N GLN A 394 -2.11 -5.64 -1.42
CA GLN A 394 -1.01 -6.55 -1.72
C GLN A 394 -0.75 -7.56 -0.60
N MET A 395 -1.78 -8.29 -0.19
CA MET A 395 -1.61 -9.30 0.85
C MET A 395 -0.55 -10.33 0.43
N SER A 396 0.36 -10.59 1.37
CA SER A 396 1.30 -11.70 1.45
C SER A 396 2.32 -11.87 0.31
N LYS A 397 3.58 -11.53 0.62
CA LYS A 397 4.77 -11.75 -0.22
C LYS A 397 5.68 -12.73 0.50
N THR A 398 6.03 -13.84 -0.14
CA THR A 398 6.82 -14.89 0.51
C THR A 398 8.29 -14.51 0.72
N SER A 399 8.74 -13.46 0.02
CA SER A 399 10.12 -12.97 0.00
C SER A 399 10.17 -11.44 -0.05
N ALA A 400 11.32 -10.87 0.31
CA ALA A 400 11.59 -9.46 0.14
C ALA A 400 11.60 -9.05 -1.34
N ARG A 401 12.06 -9.94 -2.23
CA ARG A 401 12.00 -9.69 -3.68
C ARG A 401 10.56 -9.52 -4.15
N ASP A 402 9.65 -10.38 -3.71
CA ASP A 402 8.26 -10.32 -4.14
C ASP A 402 7.57 -9.02 -3.71
N ILE A 403 7.88 -8.46 -2.53
CA ILE A 403 7.36 -7.14 -2.10
C ILE A 403 8.02 -5.99 -2.86
N VAL A 404 9.31 -6.09 -3.17
CA VAL A 404 10.04 -5.07 -3.95
C VAL A 404 9.48 -4.98 -5.36
N GLU A 405 9.31 -6.10 -6.06
CA GLU A 405 8.72 -6.10 -7.42
C GLU A 405 7.26 -5.61 -7.39
N ALA A 406 6.57 -5.78 -6.26
CA ALA A 406 5.23 -5.26 -6.04
C ALA A 406 5.20 -3.74 -5.92
N ALA A 407 6.08 -3.20 -5.11
CA ALA A 407 6.27 -1.77 -4.96
C ALA A 407 6.73 -1.13 -6.28
N LEU A 408 7.67 -1.74 -7.00
CA LEU A 408 8.15 -1.24 -8.28
C LEU A 408 7.03 -1.24 -9.34
N LEU A 409 6.20 -2.28 -9.40
CA LEU A 409 5.02 -2.29 -10.28
C LEU A 409 4.09 -1.08 -10.02
N GLU A 410 3.75 -0.80 -8.76
CA GLU A 410 2.90 0.34 -8.42
C GLU A 410 3.58 1.68 -8.75
N LEU A 411 4.87 1.80 -8.45
CA LEU A 411 5.66 2.99 -8.72
C LEU A 411 5.73 3.29 -10.22
N HIS A 412 6.14 2.32 -11.03
CA HIS A 412 6.30 2.47 -12.48
C HIS A 412 4.97 2.71 -13.16
N HIS A 413 3.90 2.07 -12.69
CA HIS A 413 2.57 2.37 -13.19
C HIS A 413 2.12 3.79 -12.82
N ALA A 414 2.40 4.27 -11.61
CA ALA A 414 2.09 5.66 -11.25
C ALA A 414 2.86 6.66 -12.13
N GLN A 415 4.13 6.36 -12.45
CA GLN A 415 4.90 7.15 -13.41
C GLN A 415 4.31 7.09 -14.82
N TRP A 416 3.83 5.92 -15.26
CA TRP A 416 3.15 5.77 -16.54
C TRP A 416 1.85 6.58 -16.59
N LEU A 417 1.04 6.57 -15.53
CA LEU A 417 -0.18 7.39 -15.42
C LEU A 417 0.14 8.88 -15.44
N ALA A 418 1.21 9.31 -14.77
CA ALA A 418 1.65 10.70 -14.84
C ALA A 418 2.05 11.14 -16.26
N ALA A 419 2.53 10.20 -17.09
CA ALA A 419 2.84 10.43 -18.51
C ALA A 419 1.65 10.21 -19.45
N ASN A 420 0.62 9.49 -19.01
CA ASN A 420 -0.62 9.19 -19.75
C ASN A 420 -1.85 9.56 -18.90
N PRO A 421 -1.98 10.87 -18.57
CA PRO A 421 -3.06 11.38 -17.73
C PRO A 421 -4.44 11.25 -18.38
N HIS A 422 -5.49 11.43 -17.57
CA HIS A 422 -6.90 11.27 -17.91
C HIS A 422 -7.29 9.81 -18.17
N VAL A 423 -7.39 9.05 -17.09
CA VAL A 423 -8.00 7.73 -17.11
C VAL A 423 -9.52 7.86 -17.11
N VAL A 424 -10.16 7.32 -18.16
CA VAL A 424 -11.62 7.32 -18.30
C VAL A 424 -12.20 6.10 -17.62
N VAL A 425 -13.08 6.32 -16.64
CA VAL A 425 -13.76 5.26 -15.89
C VAL A 425 -14.80 4.56 -16.77
N ARG A 426 -14.71 3.23 -16.88
CA ARG A 426 -15.71 2.40 -17.57
C ARG A 426 -17.03 2.37 -16.82
N SER A 427 -18.17 2.47 -17.51
CA SER A 427 -19.47 2.43 -16.84
C SER A 427 -19.76 1.09 -16.15
N THR A 428 -19.29 -0.01 -16.74
CA THR A 428 -19.57 -1.38 -16.30
C THR A 428 -18.38 -2.29 -16.60
N LEU A 429 -18.17 -3.29 -15.74
CA LEU A 429 -17.19 -4.36 -15.90
C LEU A 429 -17.88 -5.72 -15.75
N ALA A 430 -17.34 -6.77 -16.36
CA ALA A 430 -17.82 -8.13 -16.14
C ALA A 430 -17.70 -8.53 -14.65
N GLN A 431 -16.64 -8.05 -13.99
CA GLN A 431 -16.39 -8.21 -12.55
C GLN A 431 -17.44 -7.57 -11.64
N ASP A 432 -18.27 -6.64 -12.13
CA ASP A 432 -19.33 -6.03 -11.32
C ASP A 432 -20.28 -7.11 -10.79
N GLN A 433 -20.48 -8.22 -11.51
CA GLN A 433 -21.26 -9.37 -11.05
C GLN A 433 -20.78 -10.00 -9.73
N LEU A 434 -19.52 -9.79 -9.38
CA LEU A 434 -18.90 -10.25 -8.14
C LEU A 434 -18.79 -9.15 -7.07
N LEU A 435 -19.01 -7.90 -7.45
CA LEU A 435 -18.83 -6.72 -6.61
C LEU A 435 -20.13 -5.92 -6.57
N ALA A 436 -20.22 -4.83 -7.35
CA ALA A 436 -21.34 -3.91 -7.38
C ALA A 436 -22.71 -4.59 -7.58
N ASP A 437 -22.75 -5.69 -8.34
CA ASP A 437 -23.92 -6.49 -8.68
C ASP A 437 -23.97 -7.86 -7.99
N ALA A 438 -23.14 -8.11 -6.97
CA ALA A 438 -23.10 -9.41 -6.30
C ALA A 438 -24.44 -9.82 -5.68
N VAL A 439 -25.16 -8.87 -5.06
CA VAL A 439 -26.50 -9.11 -4.49
C VAL A 439 -27.51 -9.45 -5.59
N PRO A 440 -27.74 -8.60 -6.62
CA PRO A 440 -28.62 -8.95 -7.75
C PRO A 440 -28.25 -10.28 -8.43
N THR A 441 -26.95 -10.57 -8.54
CA THR A 441 -26.45 -11.82 -9.11
C THR A 441 -26.89 -13.02 -8.28
N LEU A 442 -26.73 -12.96 -6.96
CA LEU A 442 -27.17 -14.01 -6.05
C LEU A 442 -28.70 -14.10 -5.94
N GLU A 443 -29.43 -12.99 -6.01
CA GLU A 443 -30.90 -13.00 -6.02
C GLU A 443 -31.44 -13.82 -7.19
N ARG A 444 -30.85 -13.63 -8.39
CA ARG A 444 -31.25 -14.33 -9.61
C ARG A 444 -30.78 -15.79 -9.66
N ARG A 445 -29.61 -16.10 -9.09
CA ARG A 445 -28.94 -17.40 -9.29
C ARG A 445 -29.03 -18.34 -8.08
N ALA A 446 -29.03 -17.78 -6.88
CA ALA A 446 -28.93 -18.53 -5.62
C ALA A 446 -29.61 -17.79 -4.45
N PRO A 447 -30.94 -17.52 -4.53
CA PRO A 447 -31.65 -16.73 -3.52
C PRO A 447 -31.56 -17.34 -2.12
N ASP A 448 -31.54 -18.67 -2.01
CA ASP A 448 -31.36 -19.37 -0.73
C ASP A 448 -29.99 -19.11 -0.09
N VAL A 449 -28.95 -19.00 -0.91
CA VAL A 449 -27.58 -18.68 -0.44
C VAL A 449 -27.54 -17.25 0.05
N LEU A 450 -28.13 -16.31 -0.68
CA LEU A 450 -28.22 -14.92 -0.23
C LEU A 450 -29.00 -14.80 1.08
N ALA A 451 -30.13 -15.49 1.22
CA ALA A 451 -30.91 -15.49 2.45
C ALA A 451 -30.10 -16.03 3.64
N LYS A 452 -29.28 -17.07 3.42
CA LYS A 452 -28.35 -17.58 4.45
C LYS A 452 -27.29 -16.55 4.82
N LEU A 453 -26.69 -15.87 3.83
CA LEU A 453 -25.70 -14.82 4.06
C LEU A 453 -26.29 -13.65 4.83
N ARG A 454 -27.49 -13.15 4.47
CA ARG A 454 -28.19 -12.08 5.20
C ARG A 454 -28.45 -12.47 6.67
N ARG A 455 -28.91 -13.70 6.93
CA ARG A 455 -29.09 -14.20 8.31
C ARG A 455 -27.78 -14.28 9.08
N ALA A 456 -26.71 -14.76 8.45
CA ALA A 456 -25.39 -14.85 9.07
C ALA A 456 -24.82 -13.46 9.39
N ALA A 457 -24.88 -12.54 8.43
CA ALA A 457 -24.46 -11.15 8.60
C ALA A 457 -25.23 -10.46 9.72
N ARG A 458 -26.57 -10.61 9.77
CA ARG A 458 -27.38 -10.08 10.87
C ARG A 458 -26.95 -10.63 12.24
N LYS A 459 -26.71 -11.95 12.32
CA LYS A 459 -26.28 -12.59 13.56
C LYS A 459 -24.92 -12.06 14.02
N GLU A 460 -23.96 -11.93 13.10
CA GLU A 460 -22.63 -11.42 13.35
C GLU A 460 -22.66 -9.95 13.78
N ASN A 461 -23.35 -9.09 13.02
CA ASN A 461 -23.53 -7.69 13.35
C ASN A 461 -24.14 -7.50 14.74
N LEU A 462 -25.18 -8.27 15.09
CA LEU A 462 -25.76 -8.25 16.43
C LEU A 462 -24.77 -8.69 17.51
N ALA A 463 -24.01 -9.76 17.27
CA ALA A 463 -23.06 -10.28 18.24
C ALA A 463 -21.90 -9.30 18.47
N CYS A 464 -21.29 -8.82 17.39
CA CYS A 464 -20.16 -7.89 17.45
C CYS A 464 -20.58 -6.57 18.09
N SER A 465 -21.69 -5.97 17.66
CA SER A 465 -22.15 -4.67 18.14
C SER A 465 -22.91 -4.67 19.49
N ARG A 466 -22.96 -5.81 20.19
CA ARG A 466 -23.78 -6.00 21.42
C ARG A 466 -25.26 -5.62 21.21
N GLY A 467 -25.80 -5.97 20.04
CA GLY A 467 -27.20 -5.77 19.68
C GLY A 467 -27.56 -4.40 19.11
N ARG A 468 -26.59 -3.47 18.99
CA ARG A 468 -26.83 -2.12 18.46
C ARG A 468 -27.10 -2.13 16.95
N ILE A 469 -26.34 -2.92 16.19
CA ILE A 469 -26.44 -3.02 14.73
C ILE A 469 -27.37 -4.17 14.35
N LYS A 470 -28.56 -3.82 13.84
CA LYS A 470 -29.60 -4.75 13.35
C LYS A 470 -29.59 -4.87 11.83
N SER A 471 -28.44 -4.68 11.20
CA SER A 471 -28.25 -4.72 9.75
C SER A 471 -27.97 -6.14 9.27
N ASP A 472 -28.50 -6.51 8.11
CA ASP A 472 -28.14 -7.73 7.37
C ASP A 472 -27.13 -7.45 6.24
N TYR A 473 -26.46 -6.29 6.29
CA TYR A 473 -25.38 -5.93 5.37
C TYR A 473 -24.31 -7.02 5.36
N ILE A 474 -24.06 -7.58 4.18
CA ILE A 474 -23.09 -8.63 3.96
C ILE A 474 -21.78 -7.99 3.52
N GLU A 475 -20.68 -8.37 4.16
CA GLU A 475 -19.35 -7.93 3.76
C GLU A 475 -19.05 -8.26 2.29
N PRO A 476 -18.44 -7.33 1.52
CA PRO A 476 -18.22 -7.48 0.08
C PRO A 476 -17.47 -8.76 -0.29
N GLU A 477 -16.49 -9.18 0.51
CA GLU A 477 -15.78 -10.44 0.28
C GLU A 477 -16.71 -11.66 0.30
N LYS A 478 -17.57 -11.77 1.31
CA LYS A 478 -18.48 -12.92 1.47
C LYS A 478 -19.42 -13.01 0.28
N LEU A 479 -19.86 -11.85 -0.23
CA LEU A 479 -20.64 -11.74 -1.45
C LEU A 479 -19.84 -12.15 -2.69
N PHE A 480 -18.62 -11.65 -2.84
CA PHE A 480 -17.72 -11.95 -3.95
C PHE A 480 -17.56 -13.45 -4.19
N TRP A 481 -17.15 -14.20 -3.16
CA TRP A 481 -16.93 -15.63 -3.29
C TRP A 481 -18.23 -16.42 -3.45
N ALA A 482 -19.33 -15.95 -2.86
CA ALA A 482 -20.63 -16.56 -3.06
C ALA A 482 -21.11 -16.38 -4.50
N ALA A 483 -21.01 -15.17 -5.06
CA ALA A 483 -21.35 -14.87 -6.44
C ALA A 483 -20.51 -15.71 -7.40
N TRP A 484 -19.17 -15.71 -7.24
CA TRP A 484 -18.24 -16.48 -8.07
C TRP A 484 -18.61 -17.96 -8.17
N LYS A 485 -19.02 -18.58 -7.05
CA LYS A 485 -19.39 -20.01 -7.04
C LYS A 485 -20.68 -20.33 -7.79
N HIS A 486 -21.57 -19.36 -7.96
CA HIS A 486 -22.88 -19.54 -8.61
C HIS A 486 -22.95 -18.93 -10.01
N LEU A 487 -21.86 -18.32 -10.50
CA LEU A 487 -21.76 -17.90 -11.88
C LEU A 487 -21.57 -19.12 -12.82
N PRO A 488 -22.22 -19.13 -14.00
CA PRO A 488 -21.92 -20.05 -15.09
C PRO A 488 -20.44 -20.05 -15.49
N ALA A 489 -19.96 -21.17 -16.03
CA ALA A 489 -18.56 -21.30 -16.46
C ALA A 489 -18.15 -20.21 -17.47
N VAL A 490 -19.03 -19.88 -18.42
CA VAL A 490 -18.79 -18.84 -19.43
C VAL A 490 -18.62 -17.47 -18.79
N GLU A 491 -19.53 -17.06 -17.89
CA GLU A 491 -19.42 -15.77 -17.18
C GLU A 491 -18.15 -15.70 -16.34
N ARG A 492 -17.76 -16.80 -15.69
CA ARG A 492 -16.48 -16.89 -14.95
C ARG A 492 -15.26 -16.75 -15.86
N ALA A 493 -15.31 -17.35 -17.05
CA ALA A 493 -14.23 -17.26 -18.02
C ALA A 493 -14.10 -15.83 -18.58
N THR A 494 -15.23 -15.17 -18.91
CA THR A 494 -15.25 -13.75 -19.34
C THR A 494 -14.63 -12.84 -18.29
N ILE A 495 -15.03 -13.02 -17.03
CA ILE A 495 -14.46 -12.28 -15.92
C ILE A 495 -12.95 -12.56 -15.76
N ALA A 496 -12.52 -13.81 -15.97
CA ALA A 496 -11.11 -14.14 -15.89
C ALA A 496 -10.27 -13.53 -17.02
N VAL A 497 -10.82 -13.46 -18.23
CA VAL A 497 -10.20 -12.71 -19.34
C VAL A 497 -10.07 -11.24 -18.97
N GLU A 498 -11.15 -10.59 -18.52
CA GLU A 498 -11.15 -9.17 -18.14
C GLU A 498 -10.08 -8.87 -17.08
N ALA A 499 -10.08 -9.61 -15.97
CA ALA A 499 -9.13 -9.41 -14.87
C ALA A 499 -7.67 -9.66 -15.30
N ILE A 500 -7.40 -10.77 -16.02
CA ILE A 500 -6.04 -11.11 -16.43
C ILE A 500 -5.53 -10.11 -17.47
N SER A 501 -6.36 -9.75 -18.46
CA SER A 501 -6.00 -8.73 -19.45
C SER A 501 -5.67 -7.40 -18.79
N GLY A 502 -6.50 -6.94 -17.85
CA GLY A 502 -6.25 -5.69 -17.14
C GLY A 502 -4.94 -5.69 -16.35
N PHE A 503 -4.63 -6.78 -15.64
CA PHE A 503 -3.36 -6.88 -14.93
C PHE A 503 -2.14 -6.98 -15.85
N VAL A 504 -2.26 -7.70 -16.97
CA VAL A 504 -1.20 -7.78 -17.98
C VAL A 504 -0.93 -6.41 -18.57
N GLU A 505 -1.97 -5.67 -18.96
CA GLU A 505 -1.85 -4.30 -19.45
C GLU A 505 -1.14 -3.40 -18.43
N ARG A 506 -1.52 -3.47 -17.16
CA ARG A 506 -0.86 -2.73 -16.08
C ARG A 506 0.62 -3.07 -15.94
N VAL A 507 0.99 -4.34 -16.03
CA VAL A 507 2.40 -4.77 -15.98
C VAL A 507 3.16 -4.32 -17.21
N GLU A 508 2.58 -4.45 -18.41
CA GLU A 508 3.21 -4.01 -19.66
C GLU A 508 3.41 -2.48 -19.66
N ASN A 509 2.41 -1.70 -19.22
CA ASN A 509 2.50 -0.25 -19.07
C ASN A 509 3.61 0.15 -18.09
N ALA A 510 3.63 -0.44 -16.90
CA ALA A 510 4.67 -0.22 -15.90
C ALA A 510 6.06 -0.57 -16.45
N ALA A 511 6.16 -1.71 -17.14
CA ALA A 511 7.41 -2.15 -17.74
C ALA A 511 7.96 -1.11 -18.72
N THR A 512 7.11 -0.33 -19.43
CA THR A 512 7.56 0.73 -20.36
C THR A 512 8.32 1.88 -19.70
N ILE A 513 8.17 2.08 -18.39
CA ILE A 513 8.83 3.14 -17.62
C ILE A 513 9.93 2.59 -16.68
N ASP A 514 9.99 1.27 -16.46
CA ASP A 514 11.03 0.65 -15.62
C ASP A 514 12.44 1.00 -16.13
N PRO A 515 13.30 1.65 -15.32
CA PRO A 515 14.64 2.07 -15.72
C PRO A 515 15.65 0.91 -15.75
N ARG A 516 15.29 -0.29 -15.29
CA ARG A 516 16.18 -1.46 -15.30
C ARG A 516 16.41 -1.98 -16.74
N PRO A 517 17.59 -2.58 -17.04
CA PRO A 517 17.84 -3.17 -18.35
C PRO A 517 16.80 -4.23 -18.73
N ARG A 518 16.24 -4.14 -19.93
CA ARG A 518 15.14 -5.02 -20.41
C ARG A 518 15.59 -6.26 -21.17
N ASP A 519 16.89 -6.49 -21.34
CA ASP A 519 17.45 -7.48 -22.27
C ASP A 519 16.81 -8.88 -22.14
N GLY A 520 15.75 -9.13 -22.93
CA GLY A 520 14.98 -10.37 -22.95
C GLY A 520 14.17 -10.69 -21.69
N GLN A 521 13.98 -9.75 -20.75
CA GLN A 521 13.24 -10.03 -19.51
C GLN A 521 11.73 -10.01 -19.74
N ASP A 522 11.05 -11.09 -19.34
CA ASP A 522 9.58 -11.19 -19.29
C ASP A 522 9.06 -10.35 -18.11
N PRO A 523 8.37 -9.21 -18.35
CA PRO A 523 7.86 -8.37 -17.27
C PRO A 523 6.86 -9.09 -16.35
N MET A 524 6.17 -10.11 -16.87
CA MET A 524 5.20 -10.88 -16.09
C MET A 524 5.86 -11.92 -15.18
N GLU A 525 7.15 -12.22 -15.30
CA GLU A 525 7.80 -13.30 -14.56
C GLU A 525 7.72 -13.13 -13.03
N TRP A 526 7.83 -11.89 -12.54
CA TRP A 526 7.70 -11.58 -11.12
C TRP A 526 6.25 -11.38 -10.65
N HIS A 527 5.28 -11.44 -11.56
CA HIS A 527 3.89 -11.07 -11.29
C HIS A 527 2.89 -12.19 -11.58
N ARG A 528 3.23 -13.14 -12.45
CA ARG A 528 2.33 -14.24 -12.86
C ARG A 528 1.89 -15.14 -11.70
N HIS A 529 2.70 -15.23 -10.64
CA HIS A 529 2.33 -15.96 -9.42
C HIS A 529 1.19 -15.30 -8.64
N ARG A 530 0.95 -13.99 -8.84
CA ARG A 530 -0.10 -13.23 -8.16
C ARG A 530 -1.47 -13.58 -8.72
N ILE A 531 -1.59 -13.72 -10.04
CA ILE A 531 -2.85 -14.11 -10.70
C ILE A 531 -3.46 -15.35 -10.04
N HIS A 532 -4.65 -15.17 -9.49
CA HIS A 532 -5.25 -16.16 -8.61
C HIS A 532 -5.60 -17.45 -9.36
N PRO A 533 -5.29 -18.65 -8.81
CA PRO A 533 -5.48 -19.91 -9.51
C PRO A 533 -6.91 -20.22 -9.99
N GLN A 534 -7.93 -19.57 -9.43
CA GLN A 534 -9.32 -19.74 -9.89
C GLN A 534 -9.57 -19.08 -11.25
N LEU A 535 -8.83 -18.02 -11.59
CA LEU A 535 -8.92 -17.36 -12.89
C LEU A 535 -8.43 -18.29 -13.99
N TRP A 536 -7.26 -18.90 -13.80
CA TRP A 536 -6.74 -19.93 -14.71
C TRP A 536 -7.71 -21.10 -14.88
N ARG A 537 -8.29 -21.61 -13.78
CA ARG A 537 -9.27 -22.70 -13.83
C ARG A 537 -10.55 -22.32 -14.57
N ALA A 538 -10.98 -21.06 -14.50
CA ALA A 538 -12.15 -20.59 -15.22
C ALA A 538 -11.91 -20.59 -16.74
N LEU A 539 -10.71 -20.18 -17.17
CA LEU A 539 -10.29 -20.24 -18.57
C LEU A 539 -10.17 -21.70 -19.05
N GLU A 540 -9.57 -22.59 -18.25
CA GLU A 540 -9.45 -24.03 -18.55
C GLU A 540 -10.82 -24.72 -18.71
N ALA A 541 -11.86 -24.21 -18.03
CA ALA A 541 -13.19 -24.82 -18.02
C ALA A 541 -14.03 -24.53 -19.27
N VAL A 542 -13.64 -23.58 -20.12
CA VAL A 542 -14.42 -23.13 -21.27
C VAL A 542 -13.55 -23.18 -22.54
N PRO A 543 -13.77 -24.15 -23.44
CA PRO A 543 -13.09 -24.19 -24.73
C PRO A 543 -13.35 -22.91 -25.52
N GLY A 544 -12.30 -22.35 -26.13
CA GLY A 544 -12.39 -21.09 -26.89
C GLY A 544 -12.47 -19.81 -26.05
N ALA A 545 -12.40 -19.88 -24.71
CA ALA A 545 -12.40 -18.69 -23.87
C ALA A 545 -11.26 -17.71 -24.15
N LEU A 546 -10.20 -18.17 -24.83
CA LEU A 546 -9.03 -17.39 -25.19
C LEU A 546 -8.99 -17.03 -26.69
N ASP A 547 -10.09 -17.24 -27.41
CA ASP A 547 -10.19 -16.87 -28.82
C ASP A 547 -10.22 -15.35 -28.95
N GLY A 548 -9.31 -14.77 -29.74
CA GLY A 548 -9.09 -13.33 -29.82
C GLY A 548 -8.16 -12.74 -28.74
N GLU A 549 -7.94 -13.45 -27.63
CA GLU A 549 -7.20 -12.95 -26.46
C GLU A 549 -5.73 -13.36 -26.47
N ALA A 550 -4.95 -12.81 -27.42
CA ALA A 550 -3.57 -13.23 -27.64
C ALA A 550 -2.67 -13.04 -26.41
N ALA A 551 -2.82 -11.93 -25.66
CA ALA A 551 -2.03 -11.65 -24.46
C ALA A 551 -2.31 -12.68 -23.36
N VAL A 552 -3.59 -12.84 -22.97
CA VAL A 552 -4.01 -13.81 -21.95
C VAL A 552 -3.61 -15.23 -22.33
N ARG A 553 -3.67 -15.59 -23.61
CA ARG A 553 -3.23 -16.89 -24.11
C ARG A 553 -1.75 -17.15 -23.87
N ARG A 554 -0.88 -16.16 -24.13
CA ARG A 554 0.56 -16.26 -23.83
C ARG A 554 0.78 -16.49 -22.33
N GLU A 555 0.09 -15.73 -21.51
CA GLU A 555 0.19 -15.81 -20.04
C GLU A 555 -0.28 -17.16 -19.50
N HIS A 556 -1.41 -17.66 -20.02
CA HIS A 556 -1.93 -18.97 -19.66
C HIS A 556 -0.95 -20.09 -20.04
N ALA A 557 -0.33 -20.03 -21.21
CA ALA A 557 0.67 -21.00 -21.63
C ALA A 557 1.93 -20.98 -20.73
N ALA A 558 2.44 -19.78 -20.41
CA ALA A 558 3.58 -19.62 -19.50
C ALA A 558 3.26 -20.13 -18.09
N TRP A 559 2.07 -19.80 -17.56
CA TRP A 559 1.57 -20.32 -16.30
C TRP A 559 1.49 -21.84 -16.30
N ALA A 560 0.88 -22.45 -17.32
CA ALA A 560 0.72 -23.90 -17.42
C ALA A 560 2.08 -24.62 -17.42
N ASN A 561 3.05 -24.11 -18.17
CA ASN A 561 4.39 -24.67 -18.28
C ASN A 561 5.17 -24.62 -16.96
N ARG A 562 4.96 -23.60 -16.13
CA ARG A 562 5.71 -23.36 -14.88
C ARG A 562 4.82 -23.33 -13.63
N ARG A 563 3.67 -24.00 -13.68
CA ARG A 563 2.64 -23.95 -12.63
C ARG A 563 3.17 -24.23 -11.22
N LYS A 564 4.00 -25.26 -11.05
CA LYS A 564 4.58 -25.62 -9.74
C LYS A 564 5.47 -24.52 -9.19
N HIS A 565 6.26 -23.88 -10.05
CA HIS A 565 7.15 -22.79 -9.66
C HIS A 565 6.35 -21.58 -9.17
N TYR A 566 5.33 -21.15 -9.91
CA TYR A 566 4.52 -20.01 -9.51
C TYR A 566 3.68 -20.30 -8.25
N LEU A 567 3.14 -21.52 -8.11
CA LEU A 567 2.42 -21.90 -6.89
C LEU A 567 3.32 -21.93 -5.64
N ALA A 568 4.60 -22.28 -5.78
CA ALA A 568 5.55 -22.31 -4.66
C ALA A 568 5.90 -20.89 -4.13
N ARG A 569 5.75 -19.87 -4.96
CA ARG A 569 5.93 -18.46 -4.58
C ARG A 569 4.71 -17.85 -3.90
N ARG A 570 3.58 -18.56 -3.92
CA ARG A 570 2.36 -18.09 -3.27
C ARG A 570 2.40 -18.41 -1.78
N PRO A 571 2.00 -17.45 -0.94
CA PRO A 571 1.83 -17.68 0.49
C PRO A 571 0.72 -18.70 0.77
N VAL A 572 0.77 -19.30 1.96
CA VAL A 572 -0.33 -20.16 2.43
C VAL A 572 -1.54 -19.31 2.78
N TRP A 573 -2.73 -19.91 2.74
CA TRP A 573 -3.97 -19.23 3.15
C TRP A 573 -3.89 -18.81 4.62
N SER A 574 -3.74 -19.80 5.49
CA SER A 574 -3.64 -19.61 6.93
C SER A 574 -2.66 -20.62 7.51
N PRO A 575 -1.78 -20.22 8.44
CA PRO A 575 -0.95 -21.14 9.21
C PRO A 575 -1.77 -22.14 10.04
N LEU A 576 -3.05 -21.87 10.31
CA LEU A 576 -3.95 -22.81 11.00
C LEU A 576 -4.38 -23.99 10.13
N GLY A 577 -4.11 -23.95 8.82
CA GLY A 577 -4.57 -24.98 7.88
C GLY A 577 -6.06 -24.86 7.54
N GLU A 578 -6.64 -23.68 7.75
CA GLU A 578 -8.02 -23.39 7.38
C GLU A 578 -8.23 -23.54 5.87
N ALA A 579 -9.46 -23.88 5.47
CA ALA A 579 -9.80 -23.91 4.07
C ALA A 579 -9.98 -22.47 3.57
N PRO A 580 -9.30 -22.03 2.50
CA PRO A 580 -9.56 -20.73 1.89
C PRO A 580 -10.99 -20.65 1.35
N PRO A 581 -11.58 -19.45 1.25
CA PRO A 581 -12.98 -19.28 0.88
C PRO A 581 -13.30 -19.85 -0.51
N TRP A 582 -12.32 -19.87 -1.43
CA TRP A 582 -12.47 -20.42 -2.77
C TRP A 582 -12.45 -21.96 -2.85
N LYS A 583 -12.09 -22.67 -1.77
CA LYS A 583 -12.10 -24.15 -1.72
C LYS A 583 -13.38 -24.75 -1.12
N GLY A 584 -14.19 -23.99 -0.39
CA GLY A 584 -15.39 -24.53 0.25
C GLY A 584 -16.58 -24.72 -0.72
N ARG A 585 -17.26 -25.88 -0.66
CA ARG A 585 -18.70 -25.93 -0.96
C ARG A 585 -19.37 -24.96 0.00
N VAL A 586 -20.28 -24.11 -0.47
CA VAL A 586 -21.07 -23.25 0.44
C VAL A 586 -21.70 -24.17 1.48
N SER A 587 -21.27 -24.01 2.74
CA SER A 587 -21.67 -24.87 3.85
C SER A 587 -23.20 -24.95 3.89
N SER A 588 -23.73 -26.12 3.56
CA SER A 588 -25.15 -26.45 3.68
C SER A 588 -25.45 -27.02 5.07
N ARG A 589 -24.98 -26.34 6.13
CA ARG A 589 -25.42 -26.62 7.50
C ARG A 589 -26.24 -25.46 8.02
#